data_AF-A0A967LG86-F1
#
_entry.id   AF-A0A967LG86-F1
#
_cell.length_a   1.000
_cell.length_b   1.000
_cell.length_c   1.000
_cell.angle_alpha   90.00
_cell.angle_beta   90.00
_cell.angle_gamma   90.00
#
_symmetry.space_group_name_H-M   'P 1'
#
loop_
_entity.id
_entity.type
_entity.pdbx_description
1 polymer ?
#
loop_
_entity_poly.entity_id
_entity_poly.type
_entity_poly.pdbx_seq_one_letter_code
_entity_poly.pdbx_strand_id
1 'polypeptide(L)' 'MSAIDGVRTFGPPPGEPRTPTLGFAIDGVDARDAAGRLAEHGLFVTHGDFYATTVIRRLGYGGAGILRAGCVAYTTE' A
#
# COMPACT_ATOMS: atom_id res chain seq x y z
N MET A 1 6.80 -9.96 10.18
CA MET A 1 6.69 -8.54 9.79
C MET A 1 6.68 -7.69 11.05
N SER A 2 7.78 -7.00 11.35
CA SER A 2 7.76 -5.92 12.33
C SER A 2 7.01 -4.73 11.75
N ALA A 3 6.23 -4.03 12.57
CA ALA A 3 5.62 -2.77 12.18
C ALA A 3 6.74 -1.75 11.87
N ILE A 4 6.62 -1.03 10.76
CA ILE A 4 7.46 0.13 10.47
C ILE A 4 6.73 1.34 11.06
N ASP A 5 7.42 2.16 11.85
CA ASP A 5 6.83 3.35 12.45
C ASP A 5 6.29 4.32 11.38
N GLY A 6 5.12 4.90 11.63
CA GLY A 6 4.40 5.73 10.66
C GLY A 6 3.86 4.99 9.43
N VAL A 7 3.92 3.65 9.37
CA VAL A 7 3.33 2.87 8.26
C VAL A 7 2.10 2.12 8.74
N ARG A 8 0.95 2.46 8.13
CA ARG A 8 -0.32 1.76 8.36
C ARG A 8 -0.62 0.79 7.24
N THR A 9 -0.84 -0.48 7.56
CA THR A 9 -1.24 -1.52 6.61
C THR A 9 -2.75 -1.78 6.64
N PHE A 10 -3.31 -2.19 5.50
CA PHE A 10 -4.72 -2.54 5.35
C PHE A 10 -4.87 -4.01 4.93
N GLY A 11 -5.88 -4.68 5.49
CA GLY A 11 -6.19 -6.09 5.25
C GLY A 11 -5.92 -6.98 6.46
N PRO A 12 -6.14 -8.31 6.33
CA PRO A 12 -5.92 -9.26 7.41
C PRO A 12 -4.47 -9.25 7.91
N PRO A 13 -4.24 -9.47 9.22
CA PRO A 13 -2.88 -9.55 9.76
C PRO A 13 -2.11 -10.75 9.19
N PRO A 14 -0.77 -10.76 9.32
CA PRO A 14 0.03 -11.94 8.96
C PRO A 14 -0.48 -13.21 9.66
N GLY A 15 -0.55 -14.32 8.93
CA GLY A 15 -1.05 -15.60 9.44
C GLY A 15 -2.51 -15.91 9.10
N GLU A 16 -3.28 -14.92 8.61
CA GLU A 16 -4.63 -15.14 8.10
C GLU A 16 -4.65 -15.29 6.56
N PRO A 17 -5.59 -16.07 5.99
CA PRO A 17 -5.73 -16.20 4.55
C PRO A 17 -5.94 -14.84 3.86
N ARG A 18 -5.11 -14.54 2.86
CA ARG A 18 -5.17 -13.30 2.08
C ARG A 18 -4.56 -13.48 0.69
N THR A 19 -4.95 -12.62 -0.24
CA THR A 19 -4.23 -12.46 -1.51
C THR A 19 -2.83 -11.88 -1.24
N PRO A 20 -1.84 -12.13 -2.11
CA PRO A 20 -0.48 -11.57 -1.98
C PRO A 20 -0.46 -10.10 -2.43
N THR A 21 -1.39 -9.29 -1.90
CA THR A 21 -1.52 -7.87 -2.17
C THR A 21 -1.71 -7.15 -0.84
N LEU A 22 -0.98 -6.05 -0.66
CA LEU A 22 -0.98 -5.25 0.55
C LEU A 22 -1.24 -3.78 0.19
N GLY A 23 -2.29 -3.22 0.78
CA GLY A 23 -2.50 -1.77 0.79
C GLY A 23 -1.80 -1.17 2.02
N PHE A 24 -1.16 -0.01 1.87
CA PHE A 24 -0.54 0.70 2.99
C PHE A 24 -0.46 2.21 2.77
N ALA A 25 -0.38 2.96 3.86
CA ALA A 25 -0.19 4.40 3.89
C ALA A 25 0.98 4.76 4.81
N ILE A 26 1.61 5.90 4.53
CA ILE A 26 2.73 6.44 5.29
C ILE A 26 2.28 7.78 5.86
N ASP A 27 2.42 7.96 7.17
CA ASP A 27 1.96 9.15 7.87
C ASP A 27 2.65 10.40 7.31
N GLY A 28 1.83 11.39 6.92
CA GLY A 28 2.31 12.67 6.39
C GLY A 28 2.89 12.63 4.97
N VAL A 29 2.80 11.50 4.25
CA VAL A 29 3.34 11.37 2.88
C VAL A 29 2.23 11.03 1.88
N ASP A 30 2.16 11.81 0.80
CA ASP A 30 1.25 11.53 -0.31
C ASP A 30 1.61 10.21 -1.01
N ALA A 31 0.61 9.40 -1.35
CA ALA A 31 0.84 8.08 -1.95
C ALA A 31 1.53 8.17 -3.33
N ARG A 32 1.29 9.23 -4.11
CA ARG A 32 1.97 9.47 -5.38
C ARG A 32 3.45 9.76 -5.16
N ASP A 33 3.77 10.62 -4.20
CA ASP A 33 5.14 11.00 -3.90
C ASP A 33 5.94 9.81 -3.36
N ALA A 34 5.34 9.03 -2.45
CA ALA A 34 5.94 7.81 -1.95
C ALA A 34 6.18 6.77 -3.05
N ALA A 35 5.23 6.59 -3.98
CA ALA A 35 5.41 5.70 -5.13
C ALA A 35 6.57 6.17 -6.03
N GLY A 36 6.71 7.48 -6.24
CA GLY A 36 7.82 8.08 -6.98
C GLY A 36 9.18 7.77 -6.36
N ARG A 37 9.30 7.99 -5.04
CA ARG A 37 10.54 7.70 -4.29
C ARG A 37 10.89 6.21 -4.28
N LEU A 38 9.89 5.34 -4.19
CA LEU A 38 10.11 3.88 -4.29
C LEU A 38 10.60 3.48 -5.69
N ALA A 39 10.07 4.11 -6.74
CA ALA A 39 10.50 3.84 -8.11
C ALA A 39 11.97 4.23 -8.36
N GLU A 40 12.49 5.27 -7.72
CA GLU A 40 13.92 5.63 -7.75
C GLU A 40 14.83 4.51 -7.22
N HIS A 41 14.29 3.63 -6.38
CA HIS A 41 14.97 2.44 -5.85
C HIS A 41 14.61 1.14 -6.61
N GLY A 42 13.92 1.23 -7.74
CA GLY A 42 13.50 0.06 -8.51
C GLY A 42 12.31 -0.70 -7.91
N LEU A 43 11.59 -0.09 -6.95
CA LEU A 43 10.40 -0.68 -6.33
C LEU A 43 9.13 -0.11 -6.97
N PHE A 44 8.49 -0.92 -7.80
CA PHE A 44 7.30 -0.50 -8.56
C PHE A 44 6.01 -0.87 -7.82
N VAL A 45 5.37 0.15 -7.24
CA VAL A 45 4.08 0.04 -6.55
C VAL A 45 3.01 0.89 -7.24
N THR A 46 1.74 0.59 -7.02
CA THR A 46 0.62 1.41 -7.52
C THR A 46 0.13 2.33 -6.41
N HIS A 47 -0.29 3.55 -6.74
CA HIS A 47 -1.00 4.45 -5.82
C HIS A 47 -2.42 4.75 -6.33
N GLY A 48 -3.34 5.08 -5.43
CA GLY A 48 -4.69 5.52 -5.77
C GLY A 48 -5.78 4.78 -5.00
N ASP A 49 -6.97 4.70 -5.59
CA ASP A 49 -8.15 4.10 -4.95
C ASP A 49 -8.50 2.69 -5.44
N PHE A 50 -7.87 2.23 -6.52
CA PHE A 50 -8.04 0.90 -7.12
C PHE A 50 -9.51 0.56 -7.46
N TYR A 51 -10.28 1.56 -7.92
CA TYR A 51 -11.73 1.42 -8.15
C TYR A 51 -12.54 1.14 -6.87
N ALA A 52 -11.92 1.30 -5.69
CA ALA A 52 -12.53 1.13 -4.38
C ALA A 52 -12.72 2.49 -3.67
N THR A 53 -13.08 3.54 -4.44
CA THR A 53 -13.20 4.94 -3.99
C THR A 53 -13.96 5.10 -2.68
N THR A 54 -15.10 4.41 -2.52
CA THR A 54 -15.91 4.50 -1.29
C THR A 54 -15.18 3.98 -0.06
N VAL A 55 -14.46 2.85 -0.19
CA VAL A 55 -13.70 2.24 0.92
C VAL A 55 -12.54 3.16 1.28
N ILE A 56 -11.78 3.61 0.29
CA ILE A 56 -10.61 4.48 0.46
C ILE A 56 -11.00 5.81 1.11
N ARG A 57 -12.15 6.39 0.72
CA ARG A 57 -12.71 7.58 1.39
C ARG A 57 -13.09 7.31 2.84
N ARG A 58 -13.74 6.17 3.13
CA ARG A 58 -14.09 5.78 4.52
C ARG A 58 -12.88 5.51 5.40
N LEU A 59 -11.76 5.11 4.81
CA LEU A 59 -10.48 4.93 5.50
C LEU A 59 -9.73 6.26 5.74
N GLY A 60 -10.23 7.39 5.21
CA GLY A 60 -9.61 8.71 5.36
C GLY A 60 -8.69 9.14 4.22
N TYR A 61 -8.60 8.37 3.13
CA TYR A 61 -7.63 8.57 2.04
C TYR A 61 -8.28 9.00 0.71
N GLY A 62 -9.45 9.65 0.76
CA GLY A 62 -10.26 9.97 -0.42
C GLY A 62 -9.64 10.94 -1.43
N GLY A 63 -8.53 11.61 -1.10
CA GLY A 63 -7.78 12.48 -2.01
C GLY A 63 -6.65 11.74 -2.72
N ALA A 64 -5.57 11.48 -1.99
CA ALA A 64 -4.33 10.87 -2.52
C ALA A 64 -4.40 9.35 -2.76
N GLY A 65 -5.40 8.67 -2.18
CA GLY A 65 -5.43 7.23 -2.13
C GLY A 65 -4.36 6.64 -1.19
N ILE A 66 -4.04 5.36 -1.41
CA ILE A 66 -3.00 4.65 -0.65
C ILE A 66 -2.03 3.96 -1.63
N LEU A 67 -0.94 3.40 -1.11
CA LEU A 67 -0.04 2.54 -1.87
C LEU A 67 -0.56 1.10 -1.90
N ARG A 68 -0.25 0.38 -2.97
CA ARG A 68 -0.48 -1.06 -3.11
C ARG A 68 0.75 -1.75 -3.68
N ALA A 69 1.26 -2.71 -2.92
CA ALA A 69 2.27 -3.66 -3.36
C ALA A 69 1.63 -5.03 -3.59
N GLY A 70 2.09 -5.74 -4.62
CA GLY A 70 1.64 -7.08 -4.93
C GLY A 70 2.83 -7.99 -5.20
N CYS A 71 2.82 -9.17 -4.60
CA CYS A 71 3.77 -10.23 -4.89
C CYS A 71 3.11 -11.24 -5.83
N VAL A 72 3.90 -11.77 -6.75
CA VAL A 72 3.48 -12.79 -7.72
C VAL A 72 4.45 -13.96 -7.66
N ALA A 73 4.21 -15.01 -8.46
CA ALA A 73 5.00 -16.26 -8.40
C ALA A 73 6.52 -16.08 -8.61
N TYR A 74 6.94 -14.94 -9.18
CA TYR A 74 8.34 -14.60 -9.44
C TYR A 74 8.87 -13.47 -8.54
N THR A 75 8.14 -13.07 -7.50
CA THR A 75 8.67 -12.18 -6.45
C THR A 75 9.45 -13.00 -5.44
N THR A 76 10.64 -12.54 -5.05
CA THR A 76 11.52 -13.22 -4.09
C THR A 76 11.55 -12.51 -2.73
N GLU A 77 11.96 -13.24 -1.69
CA GLU A 77 12.25 -12.69 -0.35
C GLU A 77 13.58 -11.91 -0.31
#